data_AF-A0A9D5Y9S1-F1
#
_entry.id   AF-A0A9D5Y9S1-F1
#
_cell.length_a   1.000
_cell.length_b   1.000
_cell.length_c   1.000
_cell.angle_alpha   90.00
_cell.angle_beta   90.00
_cell.angle_gamma   90.00
#
_symmetry.space_group_name_H-M   'P 1'
#
loop_
_entity.id
_entity.type
_entity.pdbx_description
1 polymer ?
#
loop_
_entity_poly.entity_id
_entity_poly.type
_entity_poly.pdbx_seq_one_letter_code
_entity_poly.pdbx_strand_id
1 'polypeptide(L)'
;MSSFKPYDMPIEIDGMGIVFYSTGAVADIPEGSDFLTNSYTRPEQVAEHIRKGDVVGFCTGSGGSFILKFREGYPPEEMCADTAIRLAIDVQGGKLCVDELFLLSEWS
;
A
#
# COMPACT_ATOMS: atom_id res chain seq x y z
N MET A 1 13.09 -19.93 -5.51
CA MET A 1 13.25 -18.46 -5.61
C MET A 1 12.20 -17.96 -6.58
N SER A 2 11.22 -17.21 -6.09
CA SER A 2 10.34 -16.44 -6.97
C SER A 2 11.20 -15.34 -7.62
N SER A 3 11.20 -15.24 -8.95
CA SER A 3 11.84 -14.12 -9.64
C SER A 3 10.84 -12.99 -9.67
N PHE A 4 11.03 -11.96 -8.83
CA PHE A 4 10.27 -10.72 -8.96
C PHE A 4 10.47 -10.15 -10.37
N LYS A 5 9.41 -9.59 -10.93
CA LYS A 5 9.46 -8.85 -12.20
C LYS A 5 9.01 -7.42 -11.93
N PRO A 6 9.81 -6.41 -12.29
CA PRO A 6 9.37 -5.02 -12.23
C PRO A 6 8.03 -4.83 -12.92
N TYR A 7 7.17 -4.03 -12.30
CA TYR A 7 5.82 -3.78 -12.79
C TYR A 7 5.45 -2.31 -12.59
N ASP A 8 4.94 -1.70 -13.65
CA ASP A 8 4.39 -0.34 -13.62
C ASP A 8 2.88 -0.47 -13.80
N MET A 9 2.15 -0.17 -12.73
CA MET A 9 0.71 -0.32 -12.65
C MET A 9 0.03 1.04 -12.86
N PRO A 10 -0.63 1.28 -14.00
CA PRO A 10 -1.55 2.39 -14.11
C PRO A 10 -2.75 2.13 -13.21
N ILE A 11 -3.17 3.14 -12.46
CA ILE A 11 -4.34 3.09 -11.59
C ILE A 11 -5.10 4.41 -11.69
N GLU A 12 -6.42 4.33 -11.60
CA GLU A 12 -7.30 5.48 -11.43
C GLU A 12 -8.07 5.29 -10.13
N ILE A 13 -8.17 6.36 -9.34
CA ILE A 13 -8.91 6.38 -8.08
C ILE A 13 -9.83 7.59 -8.06
N ASP A 14 -10.97 7.42 -7.40
CA ASP A 14 -11.92 8.51 -7.14
C ASP A 14 -11.75 9.09 -5.72
N GLY A 15 -11.08 8.33 -4.84
CA GLY A 15 -10.88 8.64 -3.42
C GLY A 15 -9.65 9.46 -3.04
N MET A 16 -9.44 9.61 -1.72
CA MET A 16 -8.38 10.46 -1.15
C MET A 16 -7.01 9.80 -1.05
N GLY A 17 -6.90 8.49 -1.32
CA GLY A 17 -5.67 7.76 -1.10
C GLY A 17 -5.72 6.31 -1.53
N ILE A 18 -4.53 5.76 -1.68
CA ILE A 18 -4.27 4.38 -2.08
C ILE A 18 -3.73 3.65 -0.87
N VAL A 19 -4.20 2.42 -0.63
CA VAL A 19 -3.62 1.48 0.33
C VAL A 19 -3.18 0.21 -0.39
N PHE A 20 -2.10 -0.38 0.09
CA PHE A 20 -1.62 -1.68 -0.32
C PHE A 20 -1.31 -2.54 0.89
N TYR A 21 -1.56 -3.83 0.72
CA TYR A 21 -1.28 -4.85 1.71
C TYR A 21 -1.10 -6.18 1.01
N SER A 22 -0.37 -7.11 1.63
CA SER A 22 -0.25 -8.47 1.10
C SER A 22 -1.10 -9.43 1.92
N THR A 23 -1.77 -10.38 1.25
CA THR A 23 -2.71 -11.30 1.91
C THR A 23 -2.09 -12.10 3.07
N GLY A 24 -0.79 -12.42 2.99
CA GLY A 24 -0.09 -13.08 4.09
C GLY A 24 0.20 -12.16 5.28
N ALA A 25 0.49 -10.88 5.05
CA ALA A 25 0.86 -9.94 6.11
C ALA A 25 -0.34 -9.49 6.96
N VAL A 26 -1.55 -9.69 6.43
CA VAL A 26 -2.83 -9.28 7.03
C VAL A 26 -3.75 -10.46 7.33
N ALA A 27 -3.23 -11.70 7.32
CA ALA A 27 -4.04 -12.90 7.50
C ALA A 27 -4.82 -12.95 8.84
N ASP A 28 -4.38 -12.19 9.83
CA ASP A 28 -5.00 -12.10 11.15
C ASP A 28 -6.02 -10.94 11.27
N ILE A 29 -6.22 -10.12 10.22
CA ILE A 29 -7.22 -9.05 10.22
C ILE A 29 -8.61 -9.67 9.98
N PRO A 30 -9.57 -9.51 10.91
CA PRO A 30 -10.90 -10.09 10.74
C PRO A 30 -11.67 -9.42 9.59
N GLU A 31 -12.33 -10.23 8.77
CA GLU A 31 -13.32 -9.76 7.78
C GLU A 31 -14.43 -8.96 8.47
N GLY A 32 -14.87 -7.88 7.83
CA GLY A 32 -15.85 -6.92 8.33
C GLY A 32 -15.33 -5.97 9.41
N SER A 33 -14.05 -6.02 9.77
CA SER A 33 -13.48 -5.12 10.78
C SER A 33 -13.26 -3.71 10.25
N ASP A 34 -13.44 -2.71 11.12
CA ASP A 34 -13.07 -1.32 10.85
C ASP A 34 -11.59 -1.10 11.18
N PHE A 35 -10.71 -1.53 10.27
CA PHE A 35 -9.27 -1.37 10.44
C PHE A 35 -8.85 0.11 10.40
N LEU A 36 -9.53 0.92 9.59
CA LEU A 36 -9.25 2.35 9.43
C LEU A 36 -9.32 3.08 10.78
N THR A 37 -10.44 2.98 11.47
CA THR A 37 -10.68 3.68 12.73
C THR A 37 -9.86 3.10 13.87
N ASN A 38 -9.72 1.78 13.91
CA ASN A 38 -9.08 1.10 15.04
C ASN A 38 -7.54 1.13 14.97
N SER A 39 -6.97 1.06 13.77
CA SER A 39 -5.53 0.78 13.56
C SER A 39 -4.84 1.70 12.56
N TYR A 40 -5.54 2.61 11.87
CA TYR A 40 -4.94 3.35 10.75
C TYR A 40 -5.30 4.84 10.68
N THR A 41 -5.84 5.42 11.76
CA THR A 41 -6.24 6.85 11.78
C THR A 41 -5.18 7.75 12.43
N ARG A 42 -4.39 7.26 13.39
CA ARG A 42 -3.40 8.07 14.09
C ARG A 42 -2.03 7.99 13.40
N PRO A 43 -1.27 9.10 13.28
CA PRO A 43 0.03 9.12 12.60
C PRO A 43 1.02 8.05 13.09
N GLU A 44 1.04 7.76 14.38
CA GLU A 44 1.88 6.75 15.02
C GLU A 44 1.53 5.33 14.58
N GLN A 45 0.25 5.03 14.39
CA GLN A 45 -0.23 3.73 13.91
C GLN A 45 0.12 3.55 12.44
N VAL A 46 -0.12 4.59 11.63
CA VAL A 46 0.28 4.61 10.21
C VAL A 46 1.79 4.40 10.08
N ALA A 47 2.59 5.09 10.88
CA ALA A 47 4.04 4.95 10.85
C ALA A 47 4.52 3.56 11.31
N GLU A 48 3.81 2.91 12.23
CA GLU A 48 4.08 1.53 12.64
C GLU A 48 3.86 0.55 11.48
N HIS A 49 2.72 0.64 10.82
CA HIS A 49 2.38 -0.20 9.67
C HIS A 49 3.30 0.04 8.47
N ILE A 50 3.65 1.30 8.16
CA ILE A 50 4.63 1.63 7.12
C ILE A 50 6.00 1.01 7.43
N ARG A 51 6.46 1.07 8.69
CA ARG A 51 7.74 0.47 9.09
C ARG A 51 7.73 -1.05 9.03
N LYS A 52 6.60 -1.67 9.38
CA LYS A 52 6.39 -3.11 9.30
C LYS A 52 6.23 -3.60 7.86
N GLY A 53 5.69 -2.75 6.98
CA GLY A 53 5.42 -3.05 5.59
C GLY A 53 4.22 -3.99 5.41
N ASP A 54 3.29 -4.05 6.35
CA ASP A 54 2.11 -4.94 6.30
C ASP A 54 0.89 -4.28 5.64
N VAL A 55 0.56 -3.06 6.07
CA VAL A 55 -0.46 -2.19 5.46
C VAL A 55 0.15 -0.83 5.21
N VAL A 56 0.17 -0.39 3.96
CA VAL A 56 0.89 0.82 3.58
C VAL A 56 -0.01 1.65 2.69
N GLY A 57 -0.30 2.86 3.14
CA GLY A 57 -1.22 3.76 2.47
C GLY A 57 -0.70 5.18 2.44
N PHE A 58 -1.09 5.91 1.42
CA PHE A 58 -0.75 7.31 1.26
C PHE A 58 -1.91 8.08 0.65
N CYS A 59 -2.08 9.32 1.10
CA CYS A 59 -3.10 10.21 0.55
C CYS A 59 -2.60 10.80 -0.76
N THR A 60 -3.45 10.75 -1.79
CA THR A 60 -3.24 11.45 -3.06
C THR A 60 -3.79 12.87 -3.02
N GLY A 61 -4.65 13.18 -2.04
CA GLY A 61 -5.28 14.49 -1.85
C GLY A 61 -6.47 14.76 -2.79
N SER A 62 -6.54 14.05 -3.91
CA SER A 62 -7.67 14.02 -4.84
C SER A 62 -7.68 12.71 -5.62
N GLY A 63 -8.82 12.43 -6.27
CA GLY A 63 -8.87 11.44 -7.35
C GLY A 63 -7.96 11.81 -8.53
N GLY A 64 -7.68 10.83 -9.38
CA GLY A 64 -6.85 11.00 -10.58
C GLY A 64 -6.17 9.72 -11.05
N SER A 65 -5.41 9.84 -12.13
CA SER A 65 -4.63 8.75 -12.71
C SER A 65 -3.18 8.78 -12.21
N PHE A 66 -2.69 7.64 -11.74
CA PHE A 66 -1.35 7.46 -11.18
C PHE A 66 -0.63 6.28 -11.82
N ILE A 67 0.70 6.26 -11.72
CA ILE A 67 1.52 5.11 -12.09
C ILE A 67 2.29 4.66 -10.85
N LEU A 68 1.96 3.47 -10.35
CA LEU A 68 2.68 2.83 -9.25
C LEU A 68 3.82 1.98 -9.82
N LYS A 69 5.06 2.29 -9.45
CA LYS A 69 6.26 1.59 -9.93
C LYS A 69 6.77 0.61 -8.88
N PHE A 70 6.46 -0.67 -9.04
CA PHE A 70 6.91 -1.74 -8.13
C PHE A 70 8.31 -2.22 -8.52
N ARG A 71 9.22 -2.22 -7.55
CA ARG A 71 10.62 -2.66 -7.70
C ARG A 71 10.98 -3.57 -6.52
N GLU A 72 11.92 -4.48 -6.75
CA GLU A 72 12.50 -5.30 -5.69
C GLU A 72 13.69 -4.57 -5.07
N GLY A 73 13.79 -4.63 -3.74
CA GLY A 73 14.82 -3.92 -3.00
C GLY A 73 14.65 -2.40 -3.07
N TYR A 74 15.76 -1.69 -2.92
CA TYR A 74 15.76 -0.22 -2.96
C TYR A 74 15.82 0.28 -4.40
N PRO A 75 14.95 1.19 -4.84
CA PRO A 75 15.00 1.71 -6.20
C PRO A 75 16.29 2.50 -6.45
N PRO A 76 16.89 2.42 -7.65
CA PRO A 76 18.09 3.19 -7.99
C PRO A 76 17.82 4.70 -7.98
N GLU A 77 18.85 5.52 -7.76
CA GLU A 77 18.70 6.98 -7.63
C GLU A 77 18.05 7.64 -8.86
N GLU A 78 18.38 7.17 -10.06
CA GLU A 78 17.82 7.69 -11.32
C GLU A 78 16.29 7.57 -11.37
N MET A 79 15.72 6.54 -10.73
CA MET A 79 14.28 6.35 -10.62
C MET A 79 13.65 7.23 -9.53
N CYS A 80 14.45 7.66 -8.55
CA CYS A 80 13.96 8.44 -7.42
C CYS A 80 13.71 9.92 -7.79
N ALA A 81 14.39 10.44 -8.82
CA ALA A 81 14.32 11.85 -9.21
C ALA A 81 12.89 12.32 -9.54
N ASP A 82 12.09 11.47 -10.18
CA ASP A 82 10.71 11.78 -10.60
C ASP A 82 9.64 11.14 -9.69
N THR A 83 10.05 10.58 -8.54
CA THR A 83 9.14 9.85 -7.64
C THR A 83 8.68 10.75 -6.50
N ALA A 84 7.36 10.98 -6.39
CA ALA A 84 6.78 11.83 -5.35
C ALA A 84 6.95 11.25 -3.93
N ILE A 85 6.83 9.93 -3.77
CA ILE A 85 6.94 9.23 -2.49
C ILE A 85 7.53 7.83 -2.68
N ARG A 86 8.35 7.38 -1.73
CA ARG A 86 8.93 6.04 -1.70
C ARG A 86 8.39 5.29 -0.50
N LEU A 87 7.81 4.12 -0.75
CA LEU A 87 7.18 3.27 0.25
C LEU A 87 7.69 1.84 0.08
N ALA A 88 7.74 1.09 1.16
CA ALA A 88 8.14 -0.31 1.17
C ALA A 88 6.96 -1.17 1.63
N ILE A 89 6.81 -2.35 1.05
CA ILE A 89 5.80 -3.34 1.43
C ILE A 89 6.43 -4.73 1.42
N ASP A 90 6.07 -5.56 2.41
CA ASP A 90 6.45 -6.96 2.44
C ASP A 90 5.33 -7.81 1.80
N VAL A 91 5.68 -8.53 0.73
CA VAL A 91 4.71 -9.32 -0.04
C VAL A 91 4.71 -10.76 0.45
N GLN A 92 3.88 -11.03 1.45
CA GLN A 92 3.65 -12.36 2.01
C GLN A 92 2.42 -13.01 1.37
N GLY A 93 2.46 -14.34 1.20
CA GLY A 93 1.34 -15.09 0.59
C GLY A 93 1.20 -14.95 -0.93
N GLY A 94 2.11 -14.22 -1.60
CA GLY A 94 2.21 -14.17 -3.06
C GLY A 94 1.18 -13.29 -3.77
N LYS A 95 0.34 -12.56 -3.03
CA LYS A 95 -0.64 -11.60 -3.58
C LYS A 95 -0.51 -10.25 -2.88
N LEU A 96 -0.35 -9.21 -3.69
CA LEU A 96 -0.48 -7.81 -3.30
C LEU A 96 -1.89 -7.32 -3.67
N CYS A 97 -2.58 -6.71 -2.73
CA CYS A 97 -3.82 -5.99 -2.95
C CYS A 97 -3.53 -4.49 -3.02
N VAL A 98 -4.28 -3.79 -3.87
CA VAL A 98 -4.22 -2.33 -4.04
C VAL A 98 -5.66 -1.85 -4.03
N ASP A 99 -6.01 -1.06 -3.01
CA ASP A 99 -7.38 -0.64 -2.72
C ASP A 99 -7.44 0.86 -2.40
N GLU A 100 -8.65 1.39 -2.30
CA GLU A 100 -8.87 2.74 -1.79
C GLU A 100 -8.80 2.77 -0.26
N LEU A 101 -8.27 3.87 0.29
CA LEU A 101 -8.06 4.04 1.74
C LEU A 101 -9.35 3.82 2.57
N PHE A 102 -10.52 4.22 2.06
CA PHE A 102 -11.77 4.08 2.79
C PHE A 102 -12.27 2.62 2.86
N LEU A 103 -11.79 1.72 2.00
CA LEU A 103 -12.13 0.30 2.11
C LEU A 103 -11.54 -0.34 3.39
N LEU A 104 -10.60 0.33 4.06
CA LEU A 104 -10.13 -0.09 5.37
C LEU A 104 -11.20 0.03 6.48
N SER A 105 -12.30 0.76 6.27
CA SER A 105 -13.38 0.85 7.29
C SER A 105 -14.27 -0.39 7.33
N GLU A 106 -14.21 -1.23 6.29
CA GLU A 106 -14.91 -2.50 6.21
C GLU A 106 -14.01 -3.51 5.48
N TRP A 107 -13.15 -4.19 6.24
CA TRP A 107 -12.16 -5.11 5.68
C TRP A 107 -12.81 -6.31 4.97
N SER A 108 -12.37 -6.62 3.74
CA SER A 108 -12.89 -7.74 2.91
C SER A 108 -11.80 -8.59 2.27
#